data_AF-A0A969TB13-F1
#
_entry.id   AF-A0A969TB13-F1
#
_cell.length_a   1.000
_cell.length_b   1.000
_cell.length_c   1.000
_cell.angle_alpha   90.00
_cell.angle_beta   90.00
_cell.angle_gamma   90.00
#
_symmetry.space_group_name_H-M   'P 1'
#
loop_
_entity.id
_entity.type
_entity.pdbx_description
1 polymer ?
#
loop_
_entity_poly.entity_id
_entity_poly.type
_entity_poly.pdbx_seq_one_letter_code
_entity_poly.pdbx_strand_id
1 'polypeptide(L)'
;MLENTGNILEDLGINTYRSYDTSFTDLEDALAIGDKPIVGLDGNEIWNPEYDRSGNSLEQEDAGHAVWVTGINYESDGSIDVILNDSGIPNGSASVVDYEDFMNAWSDYDSFARSPRILLFKN
;
A
#
# COMPACT_ATOMS: atom_id res chain seq x y z
N MET A 1 -4.53 -11.59 4.88
CA MET A 1 -3.27 -11.15 5.51
C MET A 1 -3.47 -9.99 6.48
N LEU A 2 -3.97 -8.83 6.03
CA LEU A 2 -4.13 -7.62 6.85
C LEU A 2 -4.94 -7.81 8.15
N GLU A 3 -5.94 -8.70 8.14
CA GLU A 3 -6.73 -9.00 9.34
C GLU A 3 -5.86 -9.57 10.48
N ASN A 4 -5.00 -10.54 10.15
CA ASN A 4 -4.09 -11.15 11.12
C ASN A 4 -3.03 -10.14 11.58
N THR A 5 -2.55 -9.27 10.68
CA THR A 5 -1.63 -8.18 11.02
C THR A 5 -2.23 -7.26 12.07
N GLY A 6 -3.48 -6.80 11.85
CA GLY A 6 -4.20 -5.98 12.83
C GLY A 6 -4.34 -6.68 14.19
N ASN A 7 -4.72 -7.96 14.20
CA ASN A 7 -4.91 -8.71 15.45
C ASN A 7 -3.61 -8.81 16.27
N ILE A 8 -2.47 -9.07 15.60
CA ILE A 8 -1.17 -9.13 16.26
C ILE A 8 -0.80 -7.79 16.89
N LEU A 9 -1.08 -6.68 16.21
CA LEU A 9 -0.74 -5.35 16.71
C LEU A 9 -1.61 -4.96 17.91
N GLU A 10 -2.90 -5.30 17.88
CA GLU A 10 -3.81 -5.13 19.03
C GLU A 10 -3.38 -5.97 20.23
N ASP A 11 -2.98 -7.22 20.00
CA ASP A 11 -2.46 -8.13 21.03
C ASP A 11 -1.15 -7.60 21.66
N LEU A 12 -0.34 -6.86 20.89
CA LEU A 12 0.85 -6.16 21.37
C LEU A 12 0.53 -4.82 22.08
N GLY A 13 -0.75 -4.48 22.25
CA GLY A 13 -1.20 -3.26 22.91
C GLY A 13 -1.06 -2.00 22.05
N ILE A 14 -0.85 -2.15 20.75
CA ILE A 14 -0.74 -1.04 19.82
C ILE A 14 -2.16 -0.65 19.39
N ASN A 15 -2.50 0.63 19.55
CA ASN A 15 -3.81 1.14 19.16
C ASN A 15 -3.94 1.18 17.62
N THR A 16 -4.67 0.21 17.07
CA THR A 16 -4.92 0.10 15.63
C THR A 16 -6.38 0.22 15.30
N TYR A 17 -6.67 0.72 14.12
CA TYR A 17 -7.99 0.61 13.52
C TYR A 17 -7.88 0.21 12.05
N ARG A 18 -8.94 -0.42 11.54
CA ARG A 18 -9.01 -0.92 10.16
C ARG A 18 -10.01 -0.05 9.41
N SER A 19 -9.62 0.38 8.22
CA SER A 19 -10.52 1.03 7.26
C SER A 19 -10.63 0.15 6.01
N TYR A 20 -11.83 0.13 5.44
CA TYR A 20 -12.21 -0.65 4.27
C TYR A 20 -12.83 0.30 3.24
N ASP A 21 -12.77 -0.08 1.96
CA ASP A 21 -13.33 0.74 0.89
C ASP A 21 -12.70 2.14 0.83
N THR A 22 -11.39 2.20 1.13
CA THR A 22 -10.62 3.44 1.15
C THR A 22 -10.19 3.86 -0.25
N SER A 23 -10.10 5.17 -0.44
CA SER A 23 -9.51 5.83 -1.59
C SER A 23 -8.05 6.22 -1.33
N PHE A 24 -7.35 6.63 -2.39
CA PHE A 24 -6.03 7.24 -2.25
C PHE A 24 -6.07 8.51 -1.37
N THR A 25 -7.15 9.28 -1.42
CA THR A 25 -7.35 10.45 -0.54
C THR A 25 -7.46 10.06 0.94
N ASP A 26 -8.06 8.92 1.27
CA ASP A 26 -8.07 8.45 2.67
C ASP A 26 -6.66 8.10 3.17
N LEU A 27 -5.79 7.62 2.27
CA LEU A 27 -4.38 7.37 2.56
C LEU A 27 -3.61 8.69 2.75
N GLU A 28 -3.84 9.69 1.90
CA GLU A 28 -3.31 11.05 2.04
C GLU A 28 -3.72 11.68 3.38
N ASP A 29 -5.00 11.62 3.73
CA ASP A 29 -5.55 12.17 4.97
C ASP A 29 -4.96 11.50 6.20
N ALA A 30 -4.81 10.17 6.17
CA ALA A 30 -4.16 9.42 7.24
C ALA A 30 -2.71 9.88 7.46
N LEU A 31 -1.93 9.99 6.39
CA LEU A 31 -0.55 10.48 6.45
C LEU A 31 -0.50 11.93 6.98
N ALA A 32 -1.43 12.78 6.56
CA ALA A 32 -1.49 14.19 6.94
C ALA A 32 -1.75 14.40 8.45
N ILE A 33 -2.55 13.54 9.07
CA ILE A 33 -2.76 13.55 10.54
C ILE A 33 -1.67 12.80 11.32
N GLY A 34 -0.70 12.22 10.60
CA GLY A 34 0.45 11.51 11.17
C GLY A 34 0.17 10.04 11.49
N ASP A 35 -0.95 9.48 11.06
CA ASP A 35 -1.17 8.05 11.19
C ASP A 35 -0.14 7.27 10.34
N LYS A 36 0.03 5.99 10.66
CA LYS A 36 1.06 5.12 10.04
C LYS A 36 0.43 4.01 9.18
N PRO A 37 -0.13 4.32 8.00
CA PRO A 37 -0.87 3.35 7.20
C PRO A 37 -0.04 2.13 6.77
N ILE A 38 -0.53 0.93 7.10
CA ILE A 38 -0.12 -0.33 6.49
C ILE A 38 -1.20 -0.75 5.50
N VAL A 39 -0.80 -1.05 4.26
CA VAL A 39 -1.68 -1.51 3.18
C VAL A 39 -1.29 -2.92 2.75
N GLY A 40 -2.26 -3.64 2.19
CA GLY A 40 -2.02 -4.91 1.50
C GLY A 40 -1.98 -4.66 0.00
N LEU A 41 -0.95 -5.17 -0.66
CA LEU A 41 -0.71 -5.04 -2.09
C LEU A 41 -0.53 -6.44 -2.71
N ASP A 42 -0.68 -6.57 -4.02
CA ASP A 42 -0.04 -7.65 -4.75
C ASP A 42 1.49 -7.42 -4.78
N GLY A 43 2.23 -8.33 -4.14
CA GLY A 43 3.69 -8.29 -4.09
C GLY A 43 4.39 -8.47 -5.44
N ASN A 44 3.76 -9.15 -6.40
CA ASN A 44 4.31 -9.32 -7.74
C ASN A 44 4.27 -8.00 -8.51
N GLU A 45 3.14 -7.31 -8.46
CA GLU A 45 2.90 -6.09 -9.22
C GLU A 45 3.71 -4.91 -8.68
N ILE A 46 3.83 -4.78 -7.36
CA ILE A 46 4.57 -3.66 -6.78
C ILE A 46 6.10 -3.79 -6.94
N TRP A 47 6.64 -5.01 -6.91
CA TRP A 47 8.09 -5.23 -6.93
C TRP A 47 8.64 -5.73 -8.26
N ASN A 48 7.77 -6.25 -9.13
CA ASN A 48 8.10 -6.70 -10.48
C ASN A 48 6.98 -6.25 -11.45
N PRO A 49 6.75 -4.93 -11.61
CA PRO A 49 5.69 -4.45 -12.47
C PRO A 49 5.95 -4.88 -13.92
N GLU A 50 4.90 -5.38 -14.56
CA GLU A 50 4.87 -5.68 -15.99
C GLU A 50 3.97 -4.69 -16.70
N TYR A 51 4.29 -4.38 -17.96
CA TYR A 51 3.57 -3.36 -18.73
C TYR A 51 3.15 -3.87 -20.11
N ASP A 52 2.01 -3.38 -20.59
CA ASP A 52 1.58 -3.59 -21.96
C ASP A 52 2.42 -2.76 -22.95
N ARG A 53 2.15 -2.91 -24.26
CA ARG A 53 2.87 -2.15 -25.30
C ARG A 53 2.64 -0.64 -25.25
N SER A 54 1.61 -0.20 -24.56
CA SER A 54 1.23 1.20 -24.38
C SER A 54 1.82 1.80 -23.10
N GLY A 55 2.46 0.97 -22.25
CA GLY A 55 3.03 1.37 -20.96
C GLY A 55 2.04 1.31 -19.79
N ASN A 56 0.88 0.68 -19.95
CA ASN A 56 -0.06 0.47 -18.83
C ASN A 56 0.37 -0.76 -18.01
N SER A 57 0.25 -0.68 -16.69
CA SER A 57 0.51 -1.81 -15.78
C SER A 57 -0.39 -3.01 -16.13
N LEU A 58 0.16 -4.21 -15.97
CA LEU A 58 -0.49 -5.48 -16.24
C LEU A 58 -0.78 -6.23 -14.94
N GLU A 59 -1.98 -6.79 -14.89
CA GLU A 59 -2.43 -7.71 -13.83
C GLU A 59 -1.56 -8.96 -13.76
N GLN A 60 -1.19 -9.37 -12.54
CA GLN A 60 -0.38 -10.56 -12.27
C GLN A 60 -1.09 -11.50 -11.28
N GLU A 61 -0.46 -12.64 -10.96
CA GLU A 61 -1.00 -13.55 -9.95
C GLU A 61 -0.76 -12.97 -8.55
N ASP A 62 -1.84 -12.79 -7.78
CA ASP A 62 -1.81 -12.20 -6.43
C ASP A 62 -0.78 -12.88 -5.52
N ALA A 63 0.27 -12.15 -5.18
CA ALA A 63 1.29 -12.49 -4.20
C ALA A 63 1.18 -11.60 -2.96
N GLY A 64 -0.03 -11.50 -2.41
CA GLY A 64 -0.42 -10.65 -1.29
C GLY A 64 0.66 -10.34 -0.26
N HIS A 65 0.89 -9.05 -0.03
CA HIS A 65 2.01 -8.54 0.77
C HIS A 65 1.68 -7.25 1.52
N ALA A 66 2.15 -7.11 2.76
CA ALA A 66 1.83 -5.95 3.62
C ALA A 66 3.02 -4.97 3.68
N VAL A 67 2.77 -3.71 3.34
CA VAL A 67 3.79 -2.65 3.35
C VAL A 67 3.34 -1.45 4.16
N TRP A 68 4.30 -0.71 4.72
CA TRP A 68 4.03 0.55 5.43
C TRP A 68 4.22 1.73 4.48
N VAL A 69 3.14 2.48 4.21
CA VAL A 69 3.21 3.75 3.47
C VAL A 69 3.69 4.86 4.41
N THR A 70 4.79 5.50 4.03
CA THR A 70 5.48 6.51 4.84
C THR A 70 5.40 7.92 4.28
N GLY A 71 4.98 8.06 3.02
CA GLY A 71 4.81 9.36 2.39
C GLY A 71 4.27 9.26 0.97
N ILE A 72 3.84 10.40 0.46
CA ILE A 72 3.43 10.63 -0.93
C ILE A 72 4.14 11.90 -1.39
N ASN A 73 4.82 11.83 -2.53
CA ASN A 73 5.47 12.97 -3.18
C ASN A 73 4.72 13.32 -4.45
N TYR A 74 4.45 14.60 -4.65
CA TYR A 74 3.96 15.13 -5.92
C TYR A 74 5.13 15.84 -6.59
N GLU A 75 5.59 15.27 -7.70
CA GLU A 75 6.73 15.78 -8.42
C GLU A 75 6.36 16.97 -9.29
N SER A 76 7.36 17.78 -9.64
CA SER A 76 7.14 19.02 -10.39
C SER A 76 6.62 18.80 -11.83
N ASP A 77 6.81 17.60 -12.38
CA ASP A 77 6.30 17.20 -13.69
C ASP A 77 4.89 16.61 -13.65
N GLY A 78 4.30 16.51 -12.45
CA GLY A 78 2.95 15.99 -12.22
C GLY A 78 2.90 14.48 -11.95
N SER A 79 4.04 13.78 -11.94
CA SER A 79 4.10 12.40 -11.45
C SER A 79 3.89 12.35 -9.93
N ILE A 80 3.37 11.22 -9.45
CA ILE A 80 3.10 10.97 -8.03
C ILE A 80 3.90 9.73 -7.64
N ASP A 81 4.67 9.88 -6.57
CA ASP A 81 5.50 8.83 -6.01
C ASP A 81 4.98 8.46 -4.62
N VAL A 82 4.86 7.15 -4.35
CA VAL A 82 4.50 6.63 -3.02
C VAL A 82 5.76 6.09 -2.35
N ILE A 83 5.97 6.45 -1.08
CA ILE A 83 7.17 6.07 -0.33
C ILE A 83 6.81 4.95 0.65
N LEU A 84 7.47 3.80 0.50
CA LEU A 84 7.18 2.58 1.24
C LEU A 84 8.34 2.15 2.14
N ASN A 85 7.99 1.57 3.28
CA ASN A 85 8.85 0.69 4.05
C ASN A 85 8.36 -0.75 3.89
N ASP A 86 9.23 -1.62 3.38
CA ASP A 86 8.96 -3.03 3.19
C ASP A 86 9.96 -3.91 3.96
N SER A 87 9.42 -4.73 4.86
CA SER A 87 10.17 -5.71 5.65
C SER A 87 10.56 -6.98 4.89
N GLY A 88 9.92 -7.25 3.75
CA GLY A 88 10.20 -8.39 2.87
C GLY A 88 11.40 -8.19 1.95
N ILE A 89 11.90 -6.96 1.81
CA ILE A 89 13.00 -6.61 0.92
C ILE A 89 14.24 -6.18 1.71
N PRO A 90 15.43 -6.74 1.43
CA PRO A 90 16.68 -6.22 1.98
C PRO A 90 16.88 -4.75 1.61
N ASN A 91 16.98 -3.87 2.62
CA ASN A 91 17.01 -2.41 2.47
C ASN A 91 15.72 -1.79 1.87
N GLY A 92 14.56 -2.41 2.05
CA GLY A 92 13.26 -1.87 1.61
C GLY A 92 12.78 -0.64 2.37
N SER A 93 13.68 0.13 3.00
CA SER A 93 13.34 1.38 3.68
C SER A 93 13.30 2.52 2.68
N ALA A 94 12.25 3.33 2.72
CA ALA A 94 12.04 4.46 1.82
C ALA A 94 12.15 4.10 0.32
N SER A 95 11.62 2.93 -0.05
CA SER A 95 11.42 2.56 -1.45
C SER A 95 10.45 3.55 -2.08
N VAL A 96 10.79 4.06 -3.26
CA VAL A 96 9.93 4.96 -4.05
C VAL A 96 9.29 4.13 -5.15
N VAL A 97 7.97 4.17 -5.25
CA VAL A 97 7.19 3.47 -6.29
C VAL A 97 6.28 4.45 -7.00
N ASP A 98 6.08 4.26 -8.30
CA ASP A 98 5.18 5.07 -9.11
C ASP A 98 3.72 4.87 -8.66
N TYR A 99 2.92 5.93 -8.72
CA TYR A 99 1.52 5.90 -8.33
C TYR A 99 0.70 4.88 -9.12
N GLU A 100 0.88 4.74 -10.43
CA GLU A 100 0.08 3.81 -11.23
C GLU A 100 0.40 2.36 -10.86
N ASP A 101 1.68 2.05 -10.63
CA ASP A 101 2.09 0.72 -10.15
C ASP A 101 1.60 0.43 -8.73
N PHE A 102 1.63 1.44 -7.84
CA PHE A 102 1.03 1.33 -6.52
C PHE A 102 -0.47 1.08 -6.59
N MET A 103 -1.17 1.82 -7.45
CA MET A 103 -2.62 1.71 -7.58
C MET A 103 -3.04 0.38 -8.19
N ASN A 104 -2.31 -0.15 -9.18
CA ASN A 104 -2.51 -1.49 -9.71
C ASN A 104 -2.37 -2.51 -8.57
N ALA A 105 -1.20 -2.54 -7.93
CA ALA A 105 -0.93 -3.48 -6.82
C ALA A 105 -1.92 -3.34 -5.64
N TRP A 106 -2.46 -2.14 -5.40
CA TRP A 106 -3.39 -1.89 -4.29
C TRP A 106 -4.85 -2.16 -4.66
N SER A 107 -5.25 -1.90 -5.90
CA SER A 107 -6.60 -2.21 -6.39
C SER A 107 -6.84 -3.71 -6.48
N ASP A 108 -5.76 -4.47 -6.69
CA ASP A 108 -5.83 -5.87 -7.09
C ASP A 108 -5.72 -6.83 -5.89
N TYR A 109 -5.54 -6.29 -4.68
CA TYR A 109 -5.60 -7.09 -3.47
C TYR A 109 -7.04 -7.60 -3.20
N ASP A 110 -7.20 -8.92 -3.38
CA ASP A 110 -8.36 -9.78 -3.05
C ASP A 110 -9.40 -9.92 -4.19
N SER A 111 -9.08 -10.85 -5.11
CA SER A 111 -9.90 -11.40 -6.19
C SER A 111 -11.17 -12.13 -5.70
N PHE A 112 -12.03 -11.52 -4.90
CA PHE A 112 -13.47 -11.83 -4.78
C PHE A 112 -14.11 -10.79 -3.85
N ALA A 113 -14.35 -9.58 -4.37
CA ALA A 113 -15.09 -8.51 -3.72
C ALA A 113 -14.53 -8.08 -2.35
N ARG A 114 -13.59 -7.14 -2.32
CA ARG A 114 -13.43 -6.13 -1.25
C ARG A 114 -12.42 -5.08 -1.69
N SER A 115 -12.84 -3.84 -1.58
CA SER A 115 -12.13 -2.63 -1.93
C SER A 115 -10.85 -2.39 -1.08
N PRO A 116 -10.05 -1.36 -1.40
CA PRO A 116 -8.78 -1.10 -0.74
C PRO A 116 -8.92 -1.02 0.78
N ARG A 117 -7.93 -1.56 1.49
CA ARG A 117 -7.91 -1.64 2.96
C ARG A 117 -6.66 -0.97 3.50
N ILE A 118 -6.84 -0.24 4.59
CA ILE A 118 -5.75 0.39 5.34
C ILE A 118 -5.86 -0.03 6.80
N LEU A 119 -4.74 -0.49 7.35
CA LEU A 119 -4.55 -0.64 8.79
C LEU A 119 -3.80 0.60 9.30
N LEU A 120 -4.37 1.31 10.27
CA LEU A 120 -3.89 2.59 10.74
C LEU A 120 -3.49 2.53 12.21
N PHE A 121 -2.38 3.19 12.54
CA PHE A 121 -1.96 3.47 13.92
C PHE A 121 -2.13 4.95 14.19
N LYS A 122 -2.69 5.28 15.35
CA LYS A 122 -2.78 6.68 15.79
C LYS A 122 -1.43 7.19 16.28
N ASN A 123 -1.08 8.40 15.87
CA ASN A 123 0.01 9.18 16.47
C ASN A 123 -0.31 9.65 17.91
#